data_AF-A0A452ZKC0-F1
#
_entry.id   AF-A0A452ZKC0-F1
#
_cell.length_a   1.000
_cell.length_b   1.000
_cell.length_c   1.000
_cell.angle_alpha   90.00
_cell.angle_beta   90.00
_cell.angle_gamma   90.00
#
_symmetry.space_group_name_H-M   'P 1'
#
loop_
_entity.id
_entity.type
_entity.pdbx_description
1 polymer ?
#
loop_
_entity_poly.entity_id
_entity_poly.type
_entity_poly.pdbx_seq_one_letter_code
_entity_poly.pdbx_strand_id
1 'polypeptide(L)'
;QGGRISFSGQVQNYQSAVEQLVSILGDEDAAANHLSQCIFTVGMGSNDYLNNYFMPAFYDTGSRYTPAQYADDLAARYTQLLRVLYSYGARKVALIGVGQVGCSPNELATQSANGVACVDRINVAVRMFNQRLVGMVDQFNRLLPGAHFTYINIDGIFSDILRAPGGHGLKVTNRGCCGVGRNNGQVTCLPFQTPCPNRNEYLFWDAFHPTEAANVLVGQRAYVARLASDVHPVDLRTLARL
;
A
#
# COMPACT_ATOMS: atom_id res chain seq x y z
N GLN A 1 -17.99 14.04 3.50
CA GLN A 1 -17.28 13.57 2.30
C GLN A 1 -15.91 13.08 2.73
N GLY A 2 -15.41 11.96 2.20
CA GLY A 2 -14.03 11.53 2.44
C GLY A 2 -13.07 12.37 1.60
N GLY A 3 -12.25 13.20 2.24
CA GLY A 3 -11.22 13.98 1.57
C GLY A 3 -9.97 13.16 1.25
N ARG A 4 -9.18 13.59 0.26
CA ARG A 4 -7.81 13.07 0.04
C ARG A 4 -6.87 13.84 0.97
N ILE A 5 -6.34 13.18 1.99
CA ILE A 5 -5.46 13.79 2.99
C ILE A 5 -4.06 13.21 2.79
N SER A 6 -3.04 14.07 2.68
CA SER A 6 -1.65 13.64 2.60
C SER A 6 -1.27 12.81 3.83
N PHE A 7 -0.24 11.98 3.74
CA PHE A 7 0.17 11.20 4.91
C PHE A 7 0.59 12.10 6.08
N SER A 8 1.24 13.23 5.82
CA SER A 8 1.53 14.23 6.86
C SER A 8 0.27 14.76 7.52
N GLY A 9 -0.80 15.03 6.76
CA GLY A 9 -2.09 15.46 7.32
C GLY A 9 -2.79 14.33 8.10
N GLN A 10 -2.66 13.08 7.66
CA GLN A 10 -3.19 11.94 8.42
C GLN A 10 -2.45 11.76 9.76
N VAL A 11 -1.13 11.98 9.79
CA VAL A 11 -0.35 11.98 11.03
C VAL A 11 -0.76 13.14 11.95
N GLN A 12 -1.01 14.34 11.41
CA GLN A 12 -1.54 15.46 12.21
C GLN A 12 -2.91 15.12 12.81
N ASN A 13 -3.81 14.55 12.02
CA ASN A 13 -5.11 14.09 12.53
C ASN A 13 -4.96 13.01 13.61
N TYR A 14 -3.98 12.12 13.46
CA TYR A 14 -3.65 11.12 14.49
C TYR A 14 -3.19 11.78 15.79
N GLN A 15 -2.30 12.78 15.73
CA GLN A 15 -1.86 13.51 16.93
C GLN A 15 -3.05 14.14 17.66
N SER A 16 -3.96 14.80 16.94
CA SER A 16 -5.19 15.36 17.53
C SER A 16 -6.13 14.29 18.09
N ALA A 17 -6.19 13.10 17.49
CA ALA A 17 -6.95 11.97 18.03
C ALA A 17 -6.32 11.43 19.33
N VAL A 18 -4.99 11.40 19.42
CA VAL A 18 -4.30 11.01 20.66
C VAL A 18 -4.55 12.02 21.77
N GLU A 19 -4.55 13.33 21.51
CA GLU A 19 -4.88 14.37 22.50
C GLU A 19 -6.30 14.18 23.09
N GLN A 20 -7.26 13.80 22.25
CA GLN A 20 -8.61 13.44 22.71
C GLN A 20 -8.58 12.17 23.55
N LEU A 21 -7.80 11.16 23.14
CA LEU A 21 -7.66 9.91 23.89
C LEU A 21 -7.03 10.12 25.27
N VAL A 22 -6.04 11.01 25.39
CA VAL A 22 -5.46 11.45 26.66
C VAL A 22 -6.54 12.07 27.55
N SER A 23 -7.39 12.94 27.00
CA SER A 23 -8.49 13.55 27.75
C SER A 23 -9.52 12.52 28.25
N ILE A 24 -9.74 11.45 27.50
CA ILE A 24 -10.67 10.37 27.86
C ILE A 24 -10.08 9.42 28.91
N LEU A 25 -8.80 9.06 28.77
CA LEU A 25 -8.14 8.07 29.61
C LEU A 25 -7.46 8.68 30.86
N GLY A 26 -7.35 10.00 30.92
CA GLY A 26 -6.93 10.76 32.08
C GLY A 26 -5.49 11.29 31.99
N ASP A 27 -4.59 10.56 31.34
CA ASP A 27 -3.18 10.96 31.19
C ASP A 27 -2.51 10.36 29.93
N GLU A 28 -1.30 10.85 29.64
CA GLU A 28 -0.49 10.46 28.49
C GLU A 28 0.00 9.01 28.58
N ASP A 29 0.32 8.51 29.78
CA ASP A 29 0.84 7.16 29.99
C ASP A 29 -0.27 6.12 29.74
N ALA A 30 -1.48 6.37 30.21
CA ALA A 30 -2.65 5.53 29.96
C ALA A 30 -2.99 5.46 28.47
N ALA A 31 -2.94 6.61 27.76
CA ALA A 31 -3.15 6.65 26.32
C ALA A 31 -2.04 5.92 25.55
N ALA A 32 -0.77 6.17 25.89
CA ALA A 32 0.36 5.48 25.27
C ALA A 32 0.31 3.96 25.50
N ASN A 33 -0.04 3.53 26.72
CA ASN A 33 -0.22 2.11 27.05
C ASN A 33 -1.37 1.50 26.23
N HIS A 34 -2.49 2.20 26.08
CA HIS A 34 -3.61 1.73 25.25
C HIS A 34 -3.20 1.58 23.77
N LEU A 35 -2.58 2.62 23.21
CA LEU A 35 -2.13 2.64 21.81
C LEU A 35 -1.04 1.60 21.54
N SER A 36 -0.20 1.28 22.52
CA SER A 36 0.85 0.27 22.37
C SER A 36 0.31 -1.13 22.04
N GLN A 37 -0.95 -1.40 22.42
CA GLN A 37 -1.61 -2.68 22.16
C GLN A 37 -2.24 -2.75 20.76
N CYS A 38 -2.49 -1.60 20.12
CA CYS A 38 -3.10 -1.51 18.80
C CYS A 38 -2.10 -1.87 17.68
N ILE A 39 -2.62 -2.40 16.57
CA ILE A 39 -1.87 -2.54 15.31
C ILE A 39 -2.20 -1.37 14.40
N PHE A 40 -1.16 -0.67 13.96
CA PHE A 40 -1.25 0.43 13.01
C PHE A 40 -0.86 -0.07 11.62
N THR A 41 -1.80 -0.08 10.68
CA THR A 41 -1.50 -0.40 9.28
C THR A 41 -1.23 0.87 8.50
N VAL A 42 -0.07 0.96 7.84
CA VAL A 42 0.34 2.15 7.08
C VAL A 42 0.73 1.74 5.67
N GLY A 43 0.00 2.23 4.67
CA GLY A 43 0.24 1.93 3.25
C GLY A 43 0.24 3.20 2.42
N MET A 44 1.34 3.47 1.72
CA MET A 44 1.52 4.66 0.88
C MET A 44 2.57 4.42 -0.21
N GLY A 45 2.61 5.28 -1.23
CA GLY A 45 3.56 5.21 -2.34
C GLY A 45 2.90 5.08 -3.71
N SER A 46 1.74 4.44 -3.84
CA SER A 46 1.09 4.23 -5.15
C SER A 46 0.84 5.55 -5.90
N ASN A 47 0.35 6.58 -5.21
CA ASN A 47 0.09 7.89 -5.81
C ASN A 47 1.38 8.67 -6.08
N ASP A 48 2.43 8.46 -5.26
CA ASP A 48 3.73 9.09 -5.47
C ASP A 48 4.36 8.62 -6.79
N TYR A 49 4.14 7.36 -7.18
CA TYR A 49 4.56 6.85 -8.48
C TYR A 49 3.58 7.16 -9.62
N LEU A 50 2.31 6.81 -9.47
CA LEU A 50 1.31 6.93 -10.55
C LEU A 50 0.86 8.37 -10.78
N ASN A 51 0.64 9.13 -9.72
CA ASN A 51 0.06 10.47 -9.75
C ASN A 51 1.09 11.58 -9.47
N ASN A 52 2.38 11.27 -9.58
CA ASN A 52 3.45 12.26 -9.46
C ASN A 52 4.68 11.89 -10.32
N TYR A 53 5.50 10.92 -9.90
CA TYR A 53 6.79 10.61 -10.53
C TYR A 53 6.67 10.25 -12.03
N PHE A 54 5.66 9.48 -12.41
CA PHE A 54 5.40 9.08 -13.79
C PHE A 54 4.34 9.95 -14.51
N MET A 55 4.06 11.15 -14.00
CA MET A 55 3.20 12.16 -14.66
C MET A 55 3.99 13.41 -15.05
N PRO A 56 4.92 13.31 -16.03
CA PRO A 56 5.81 14.42 -16.43
C PRO A 56 5.07 15.62 -17.04
N ALA A 57 3.83 15.44 -17.49
CA ALA A 57 3.00 16.55 -17.99
C ALA A 57 2.54 17.51 -16.88
N PHE A 58 2.57 17.07 -15.61
CA PHE A 58 2.07 17.84 -14.46
C PHE A 58 3.13 18.06 -13.37
N TYR A 59 4.16 17.20 -13.31
CA TYR A 59 5.18 17.24 -12.27
C TYR A 59 6.58 17.05 -12.87
N ASP A 60 7.57 17.75 -12.33
CA ASP A 60 8.97 17.65 -12.77
C ASP A 60 9.78 16.59 -11.99
N THR A 61 9.16 15.88 -11.04
CA THR A 61 9.82 14.91 -10.15
C THR A 61 10.63 13.86 -10.91
N GLY A 62 10.04 13.28 -11.97
CA GLY A 62 10.70 12.26 -12.79
C GLY A 62 11.90 12.78 -13.59
N SER A 63 12.02 14.10 -13.75
CA SER A 63 13.18 14.77 -14.38
C SER A 63 14.25 15.18 -13.36
N ARG A 64 13.86 15.38 -12.09
CA ARG A 64 14.76 15.79 -10.99
C ARG A 64 15.44 14.62 -10.29
N TYR A 65 14.77 13.47 -10.24
CA TYR A 65 15.24 12.30 -9.49
C TYR A 65 15.30 11.09 -10.40
N THR A 66 16.40 10.33 -10.32
CA THR A 66 16.39 8.93 -10.76
C THR A 66 15.43 8.10 -9.89
N PRO A 67 14.96 6.92 -10.35
CA PRO A 67 14.04 6.11 -9.56
C PRO A 67 14.57 5.75 -8.17
N ALA A 68 15.88 5.51 -8.06
CA ALA A 68 16.53 5.20 -6.79
C ALA A 68 16.57 6.42 -5.86
N GLN A 69 16.93 7.61 -6.38
CA GLN A 69 16.95 8.84 -5.58
C GLN A 69 15.55 9.22 -5.10
N TYR A 70 14.52 9.01 -5.92
CA TYR A 70 13.14 9.26 -5.51
C TYR A 70 12.68 8.28 -4.42
N ALA A 71 13.02 6.99 -4.55
CA ALA A 71 12.76 6.01 -3.50
C ALA A 71 13.44 6.37 -2.18
N ASP A 72 14.67 6.90 -2.23
CA ASP A 72 15.41 7.35 -1.05
C ASP A 72 14.76 8.59 -0.41
N ASP A 73 14.35 9.60 -1.19
CA ASP A 73 13.64 10.80 -0.68
C ASP A 73 12.30 10.43 -0.03
N LEU A 74 11.49 9.61 -0.70
CA LEU A 74 10.22 9.14 -0.14
C LEU A 74 10.42 8.35 1.14
N ALA A 75 11.37 7.42 1.19
CA ALA A 75 11.66 6.63 2.37
C ALA A 75 12.16 7.49 3.54
N ALA A 76 12.97 8.51 3.27
CA ALA A 76 13.43 9.45 4.30
C ALA A 76 12.26 10.23 4.92
N ARG A 77 11.34 10.75 4.09
CA ARG A 77 10.13 11.43 4.58
C ARG A 77 9.22 10.49 5.35
N TYR A 78 9.04 9.27 4.85
CA TYR A 78 8.21 8.26 5.49
C TYR A 78 8.77 7.88 6.87
N THR A 79 10.09 7.70 6.97
CA THR A 79 10.79 7.46 8.24
C THR A 79 10.45 8.52 9.29
N GLN A 80 10.47 9.81 8.92
CA GLN A 80 10.17 10.88 9.87
C GLN A 80 8.72 10.82 10.36
N LEU A 81 7.77 10.57 9.47
CA LEU A 81 6.36 10.47 9.83
C LEU A 81 6.06 9.23 10.69
N LEU A 82 6.73 8.09 10.43
CA LEU A 82 6.63 6.90 11.28
C LEU A 82 7.23 7.12 12.68
N ARG A 83 8.29 7.92 12.80
CA ARG A 83 8.83 8.33 14.11
C ARG A 83 7.83 9.16 14.90
N VAL A 84 7.02 10.00 14.25
CA VAL A 84 5.93 10.72 14.92
C VAL A 84 4.86 9.75 15.41
N LEU A 85 4.42 8.79 14.59
CA LEU A 85 3.47 7.77 15.06
C LEU A 85 4.00 7.03 16.29
N TYR A 86 5.28 6.64 16.25
CA TYR A 86 5.94 6.00 17.38
C TYR A 86 6.02 6.90 18.62
N SER A 87 6.37 8.19 18.47
CA SER A 87 6.43 9.10 19.62
C SER A 87 5.05 9.34 20.26
N TYR A 88 3.98 9.09 19.51
CA TYR A 88 2.58 9.15 19.96
C TYR A 88 2.00 7.75 20.26
N GLY A 89 2.81 6.83 20.77
CA GLY A 89 2.35 5.56 21.35
C GLY A 89 2.20 4.37 20.40
N ALA A 90 2.39 4.54 19.08
CA ALA A 90 2.36 3.40 18.17
C ALA A 90 3.56 2.47 18.44
N ARG A 91 3.28 1.19 18.72
CA ARG A 91 4.32 0.17 18.95
C ARG A 91 4.26 -0.97 17.95
N LYS A 92 3.08 -1.42 17.54
CA LYS A 92 2.90 -2.47 16.52
C LYS A 92 2.51 -1.85 15.19
N VAL A 93 3.41 -1.84 14.21
CA VAL A 93 3.19 -1.14 12.94
C VAL A 93 3.38 -2.09 11.75
N ALA A 94 2.38 -2.21 10.91
CA ALA A 94 2.43 -2.96 9.66
C ALA A 94 2.58 -2.01 8.48
N LEU A 95 3.79 -1.95 7.91
CA LEU A 95 4.08 -1.22 6.68
C LEU A 95 3.65 -2.04 5.48
N ILE A 96 2.60 -1.60 4.80
CA ILE A 96 2.12 -2.23 3.58
C ILE A 96 2.97 -1.71 2.42
N GLY A 97 3.62 -2.63 1.70
CA GLY A 97 4.33 -2.30 0.48
C GLY A 97 3.42 -1.70 -0.59
N VAL A 98 4.02 -1.20 -1.66
CA VAL A 98 3.26 -0.81 -2.86
C VAL A 98 3.15 -2.03 -3.77
N GLY A 99 1.94 -2.32 -4.25
CA GLY A 99 1.70 -3.43 -5.17
C GLY A 99 2.22 -3.15 -6.59
N GLN A 100 1.98 -4.09 -7.51
CA GLN A 100 2.38 -3.95 -8.91
C GLN A 100 1.49 -2.95 -9.67
N VAL A 101 1.61 -1.66 -9.35
CA VAL A 101 0.78 -0.59 -9.92
C VAL A 101 0.94 -0.43 -11.43
N GLY A 102 2.09 -0.82 -12.00
CA GLY A 102 2.29 -0.90 -13.46
C GLY A 102 1.46 -1.99 -14.15
N CYS A 103 0.81 -2.86 -13.40
CA CYS A 103 -0.17 -3.83 -13.88
C CYS A 103 -1.62 -3.32 -13.78
N SER A 104 -1.84 -2.12 -13.23
CA SER A 104 -3.20 -1.58 -13.12
C SER A 104 -3.83 -1.37 -14.51
N PRO A 105 -5.16 -1.51 -14.64
CA PRO A 105 -5.80 -1.36 -15.94
C PRO A 105 -5.53 -0.02 -16.63
N ASN A 106 -5.35 1.07 -15.89
CA ASN A 106 -4.97 2.37 -16.45
C ASN A 106 -3.59 2.34 -17.10
N GLU A 107 -2.58 1.81 -16.42
CA GLU A 107 -1.22 1.70 -16.94
C GLU A 107 -1.16 0.74 -18.13
N LEU A 108 -1.93 -0.36 -18.09
CA LEU A 108 -2.08 -1.27 -19.22
C LEU A 108 -2.73 -0.59 -20.43
N ALA A 109 -3.77 0.21 -20.20
CA ALA A 109 -4.46 0.91 -21.29
C ALA A 109 -3.58 1.96 -21.96
N THR A 110 -2.82 2.72 -21.16
CA THR A 110 -2.10 3.92 -21.60
C THR A 110 -0.67 3.64 -22.07
N GLN A 111 0.00 2.63 -21.49
CA GLN A 111 1.44 2.43 -21.71
C GLN A 111 1.83 1.02 -22.13
N SER A 112 0.97 0.02 -21.93
CA SER A 112 1.23 -1.33 -22.44
C SER A 112 0.89 -1.43 -23.93
N ALA A 113 1.83 -1.96 -24.72
CA ALA A 113 1.64 -2.15 -26.15
C ALA A 113 0.48 -3.13 -26.44
N ASN A 114 0.39 -4.22 -25.69
CA ASN A 114 -0.63 -5.26 -25.89
C ASN A 114 -1.80 -5.20 -24.87
N GLY A 115 -1.73 -4.34 -23.85
CA GLY A 115 -2.75 -4.25 -22.81
C GLY A 115 -2.78 -5.48 -21.88
N VAL A 116 -1.67 -6.22 -21.81
CA VAL A 116 -1.53 -7.43 -20.98
C VAL A 116 -0.24 -7.36 -20.16
N ALA A 117 0.89 -7.07 -20.82
CA ALA A 117 2.17 -6.97 -20.15
C ALA A 117 2.20 -5.73 -19.26
N CYS A 118 2.58 -5.91 -18.00
CA CYS A 118 2.74 -4.81 -17.05
C CYS A 118 3.84 -3.85 -17.50
N VAL A 119 3.73 -2.61 -17.04
CA VAL A 119 4.71 -1.56 -17.34
C VAL A 119 5.91 -1.69 -16.39
N ASP A 120 6.94 -2.42 -16.84
CA ASP A 120 8.08 -2.81 -16.00
C ASP A 120 8.82 -1.63 -15.36
N ARG A 121 9.02 -0.53 -16.10
CA ARG A 121 9.72 0.66 -15.58
C ARG A 121 9.06 1.21 -14.30
N ILE A 122 7.74 1.07 -14.17
CA ILE A 122 6.98 1.52 -13.00
C ILE A 122 7.20 0.55 -11.84
N ASN A 123 7.02 -0.75 -12.10
CA ASN A 123 7.17 -1.78 -11.07
C ASN A 123 8.61 -1.89 -10.57
N VAL A 124 9.62 -1.65 -11.42
CA VAL A 124 11.04 -1.58 -11.02
C VAL A 124 11.27 -0.42 -10.03
N ALA A 125 10.76 0.78 -10.32
CA ALA A 125 10.89 1.94 -9.44
C ALA A 125 10.19 1.71 -8.08
N VAL A 126 8.99 1.13 -8.12
CA VAL A 126 8.23 0.75 -6.92
C VAL A 126 9.00 -0.26 -6.06
N ARG A 127 9.61 -1.28 -6.67
CA ARG A 127 10.41 -2.27 -5.93
C ARG A 127 11.61 -1.65 -5.23
N MET A 128 12.23 -0.62 -5.80
CA MET A 128 13.30 0.12 -5.13
C MET A 128 12.81 0.75 -3.82
N PHE A 129 11.62 1.35 -3.81
CA PHE A 129 11.02 1.91 -2.59
C PHE A 129 10.62 0.81 -1.60
N ASN A 130 10.00 -0.28 -2.05
CA ASN A 130 9.65 -1.41 -1.19
C ASN A 130 10.88 -1.98 -0.47
N GLN A 131 12.05 -2.03 -1.12
CA GLN A 131 13.31 -2.43 -0.46
C GLN A 131 13.71 -1.48 0.69
N ARG A 132 13.46 -0.17 0.56
CA ARG A 132 13.69 0.78 1.66
C ARG A 132 12.69 0.57 2.79
N LEU A 133 11.45 0.17 2.51
CA LEU A 133 10.47 -0.18 3.55
C LEU A 133 10.97 -1.32 4.43
N VAL A 134 11.55 -2.37 3.84
CA VAL A 134 12.17 -3.49 4.58
C VAL A 134 13.30 -2.98 5.47
N GLY A 135 14.21 -2.17 4.92
CA GLY A 135 15.31 -1.58 5.69
C GLY A 135 14.83 -0.67 6.82
N MET A 136 13.71 0.05 6.64
CA MET A 136 13.07 0.82 7.72
C MET A 136 12.56 -0.11 8.82
N VAL A 137 11.84 -1.18 8.49
CA VAL A 137 11.37 -2.15 9.49
C VAL A 137 12.52 -2.65 10.37
N ASP A 138 13.64 -3.05 9.76
CA ASP A 138 14.82 -3.53 10.49
C ASP A 138 15.41 -2.45 11.41
N GLN A 139 15.51 -1.21 10.92
CA GLN A 139 16.03 -0.10 11.72
C GLN A 139 15.13 0.24 12.90
N PHE A 140 13.81 0.31 12.70
CA PHE A 140 12.86 0.64 13.77
C PHE A 140 12.88 -0.45 14.86
N ASN A 141 12.82 -1.72 14.47
CA ASN A 141 12.86 -2.85 15.42
C ASN A 141 14.18 -2.93 16.21
N ARG A 142 15.30 -2.50 15.61
CA ARG A 142 16.60 -2.52 16.29
C ARG A 142 16.82 -1.31 17.19
N LEU A 143 16.36 -0.13 16.78
CA LEU A 143 16.74 1.14 17.40
C LEU A 143 15.70 1.70 18.36
N LEU A 144 14.43 1.30 18.23
CA LEU A 144 13.33 1.85 19.02
C LEU A 144 12.83 0.83 20.06
N PRO A 145 12.97 1.12 21.37
CA PRO A 145 12.51 0.22 22.42
C PRO A 145 11.02 -0.14 22.32
N GLY A 146 10.71 -1.44 22.36
CA GLY A 146 9.32 -1.93 22.30
C GLY A 146 8.65 -1.75 20.95
N ALA A 147 9.37 -1.35 19.90
CA ALA A 147 8.84 -1.27 18.55
C ALA A 147 8.76 -2.68 17.91
N HIS A 148 7.61 -2.97 17.31
CA HIS A 148 7.33 -4.17 16.55
C HIS A 148 6.76 -3.78 15.19
N PHE A 149 7.66 -3.61 14.23
CA PHE A 149 7.35 -3.29 12.86
C PHE A 149 7.38 -4.56 12.02
N THR A 150 6.45 -4.67 11.07
CA THR A 150 6.48 -5.68 10.02
C THR A 150 6.17 -5.04 8.66
N TYR A 151 6.75 -5.59 7.61
CA TYR A 151 6.51 -5.26 6.23
C TYR A 151 5.58 -6.31 5.62
N ILE A 152 4.55 -5.87 4.89
CA ILE A 152 3.66 -6.75 4.12
C ILE A 152 4.00 -6.59 2.64
N ASN A 153 4.51 -7.66 2.04
CA ASN A 153 5.00 -7.70 0.65
C ASN A 153 3.86 -7.88 -0.36
N ILE A 154 3.02 -6.86 -0.51
CA ILE A 154 1.92 -6.94 -1.46
C ILE A 154 2.39 -6.98 -2.93
N ASP A 155 3.60 -6.49 -3.26
CA ASP A 155 4.20 -6.66 -4.60
C ASP A 155 4.42 -8.15 -4.92
N GLY A 156 5.03 -8.89 -3.98
CA GLY A 156 5.24 -10.33 -4.10
C GLY A 156 3.94 -11.12 -4.13
N ILE A 157 2.97 -10.77 -3.28
CA ILE A 157 1.65 -11.41 -3.25
C ILE A 157 0.91 -11.18 -4.58
N PHE A 158 0.90 -9.96 -5.12
CA PHE A 158 0.31 -9.66 -6.43
C PHE A 158 1.02 -10.40 -7.57
N SER A 159 2.35 -10.47 -7.53
CA SER A 159 3.15 -11.21 -8.52
C SER A 159 2.77 -12.69 -8.59
N ASP A 160 2.56 -13.33 -7.43
CA ASP A 160 2.10 -14.71 -7.32
C ASP A 160 0.68 -14.89 -7.90
N ILE A 161 -0.24 -14.00 -7.51
CA ILE A 161 -1.63 -13.99 -8.03
C ILE A 161 -1.65 -13.83 -9.56
N LEU A 162 -0.86 -12.90 -10.11
CA LEU A 162 -0.80 -12.63 -11.55
C LEU A 162 -0.20 -13.79 -12.34
N ARG A 163 0.70 -14.57 -11.74
CA ARG A 163 1.33 -15.73 -12.38
C ARG A 163 0.38 -16.92 -12.50
N ALA A 164 -0.50 -17.11 -11.51
CA ALA A 164 -1.40 -18.26 -11.45
C ALA A 164 -2.84 -17.87 -11.03
N PRO A 165 -3.51 -16.95 -11.73
CA PRO A 165 -4.78 -16.36 -11.28
C PRO A 165 -5.88 -17.40 -11.06
N GLY A 166 -5.93 -18.44 -11.90
CA GLY A 166 -6.90 -19.53 -11.78
C GLY A 166 -6.77 -20.31 -10.47
N GLY A 167 -5.56 -20.43 -9.92
CA GLY A 167 -5.32 -21.05 -8.60
C GLY A 167 -5.88 -20.23 -7.43
N HIS A 168 -6.27 -18.98 -7.69
CA HIS A 168 -6.87 -18.06 -6.73
C HIS A 168 -8.35 -17.76 -7.03
N GLY A 169 -8.96 -18.48 -7.98
CA GLY A 169 -10.34 -18.24 -8.42
C GLY A 169 -10.53 -17.00 -9.31
N LEU A 170 -9.43 -16.37 -9.75
CA LEU A 170 -9.45 -15.23 -10.65
C LEU A 170 -9.28 -15.67 -12.11
N LYS A 171 -9.97 -14.99 -13.01
CA LYS A 171 -9.90 -15.21 -14.47
C LYS A 171 -9.46 -13.97 -15.23
N VAL A 172 -9.82 -12.79 -14.73
CA VAL A 172 -9.59 -11.52 -15.43
C VAL A 172 -8.62 -10.66 -14.63
N THR A 173 -7.39 -10.56 -15.12
CA THR A 173 -6.30 -9.84 -14.43
C THR A 173 -5.89 -8.54 -15.10
N ASN A 174 -6.28 -8.32 -16.35
CA ASN A 174 -5.78 -7.20 -17.14
C ASN A 174 -6.80 -6.09 -17.36
N ARG A 175 -8.02 -6.17 -16.81
CA ARG A 175 -9.04 -5.13 -16.98
C ARG A 175 -9.90 -4.94 -15.73
N GLY A 176 -10.42 -3.75 -15.55
CA GLY A 176 -11.37 -3.44 -14.50
C GLY A 176 -12.72 -4.13 -14.70
N CYS A 177 -13.35 -4.57 -13.60
CA CYS A 177 -14.74 -5.03 -13.59
C CYS A 177 -15.71 -3.91 -13.97
N CYS A 178 -15.39 -2.66 -13.62
CA CYS A 178 -16.11 -1.46 -14.00
C CYS A 178 -15.14 -0.41 -14.56
N GLY A 179 -15.56 0.34 -15.56
CA GLY A 179 -14.73 1.36 -16.22
C GLY A 179 -14.98 1.42 -17.71
N VAL A 180 -14.31 2.33 -18.40
CA VAL A 180 -14.55 2.61 -19.82
C VAL A 180 -13.24 2.59 -20.60
N GLY A 181 -13.34 2.22 -21.88
CA GLY A 181 -12.25 2.23 -22.83
C GLY A 181 -11.37 0.98 -22.76
N ARG A 182 -10.16 1.09 -23.30
CA ARG A 182 -9.17 0.02 -23.31
C ARG A 182 -8.92 -0.48 -21.87
N ASN A 183 -8.93 -1.81 -21.70
CA ASN A 183 -8.80 -2.49 -20.41
C ASN A 183 -9.82 -2.06 -19.34
N ASN A 184 -10.93 -1.38 -19.69
CA ASN A 184 -11.79 -0.67 -18.72
C ASN A 184 -10.98 0.24 -17.78
N GLY A 185 -9.84 0.76 -18.27
CA GLY A 185 -8.85 1.45 -17.45
C GLY A 185 -8.62 2.91 -17.83
N GLN A 186 -9.11 3.38 -18.98
CA GLN A 186 -8.92 4.77 -19.40
C GLN A 186 -9.76 5.73 -18.56
N VAL A 187 -10.97 5.32 -18.20
CA VAL A 187 -11.83 6.03 -17.27
C VAL A 187 -12.25 5.05 -16.19
N THR A 188 -12.08 5.45 -14.92
CA THR A 188 -12.53 4.65 -13.78
C THR A 188 -14.05 4.47 -13.79
N CYS A 189 -14.56 3.60 -12.90
CA CYS A 189 -15.98 3.33 -12.76
C CYS A 189 -16.78 4.62 -12.53
N LEU A 190 -17.78 4.87 -13.39
CA LEU A 190 -18.63 6.05 -13.30
C LEU A 190 -19.85 5.81 -12.39
N PRO A 191 -20.44 6.87 -11.79
CA PRO A 191 -21.69 6.74 -11.05
C PRO A 191 -22.77 6.03 -11.88
N PHE A 192 -23.47 5.08 -11.27
CA PHE A 192 -24.53 4.27 -11.88
C PHE A 192 -24.11 3.36 -13.04
N GLN A 193 -22.81 3.25 -13.33
CA GLN A 193 -22.32 2.28 -14.32
C GLN A 193 -22.56 0.85 -13.83
N THR A 194 -23.07 0.00 -14.71
CA THR A 194 -23.23 -1.43 -14.41
C THR A 194 -21.86 -2.12 -14.41
N PRO A 195 -21.41 -2.73 -13.29
CA PRO A 195 -20.17 -3.46 -13.24
C PRO A 195 -20.29 -4.83 -13.93
N CYS A 196 -19.17 -5.54 -14.07
CA CYS A 196 -19.14 -6.92 -14.55
C CYS A 196 -20.05 -7.85 -13.70
N PRO A 197 -20.61 -8.92 -14.30
CA PRO A 197 -21.58 -9.78 -13.61
C PRO A 197 -20.97 -10.61 -12.46
N ASN A 198 -19.67 -10.96 -12.55
CA ASN A 198 -18.98 -11.73 -11.53
C ASN A 198 -17.66 -11.09 -11.10
N ARG A 199 -17.73 -10.22 -10.10
CA ARG A 199 -16.57 -9.52 -9.51
C ARG A 199 -15.57 -10.45 -8.80
N ASN A 200 -15.97 -11.67 -8.42
CA ASN A 200 -15.09 -12.62 -7.75
C ASN A 200 -14.05 -13.24 -8.69
N GLU A 201 -14.24 -13.11 -10.00
CA GLU A 201 -13.30 -13.59 -11.01
C GLU A 201 -12.36 -12.50 -11.51
N TYR A 202 -12.48 -11.26 -11.01
CA TYR A 202 -11.70 -10.11 -11.46
C TYR A 202 -10.66 -9.72 -10.41
N LEU A 203 -9.43 -9.46 -10.84
CA LEU A 203 -8.39 -8.91 -9.98
C LEU A 203 -8.67 -7.43 -9.66
N PHE A 204 -9.11 -6.65 -10.66
CA PHE A 204 -9.32 -5.21 -10.53
C PHE A 204 -10.80 -4.83 -10.56
N TRP A 205 -11.20 -4.00 -9.61
CA TRP A 205 -12.53 -3.39 -9.56
C TRP A 205 -12.66 -2.32 -10.65
N ASP A 206 -11.70 -1.39 -10.70
CA ASP A 206 -11.70 -0.26 -11.61
C ASP A 206 -10.34 -0.07 -12.29
N ALA A 207 -10.06 1.15 -12.76
CA ALA A 207 -8.81 1.51 -13.42
C ALA A 207 -7.53 1.29 -12.58
N PHE A 208 -7.64 1.23 -11.25
CA PHE A 208 -6.50 1.18 -10.32
C PHE A 208 -6.67 0.17 -9.19
N HIS A 209 -7.88 0.05 -8.65
CA HIS A 209 -8.14 -0.61 -7.38
C HIS A 209 -8.45 -2.10 -7.56
N PRO A 210 -7.95 -2.97 -6.68
CA PRO A 210 -8.31 -4.39 -6.68
C PRO A 210 -9.78 -4.62 -6.28
N THR A 211 -10.35 -5.75 -6.67
CA THR A 211 -11.68 -6.18 -6.19
C THR A 211 -11.64 -6.60 -4.71
N GLU A 212 -12.82 -6.76 -4.11
CA GLU A 212 -12.95 -7.42 -2.81
C GLU A 212 -12.28 -8.79 -2.77
N ALA A 213 -12.51 -9.63 -3.80
CA ALA A 213 -11.90 -10.97 -3.88
C ALA A 213 -10.37 -10.92 -3.85
N ALA A 214 -9.77 -9.97 -4.58
CA ALA A 214 -8.33 -9.76 -4.54
C ALA A 214 -7.84 -9.27 -3.17
N ASN A 215 -8.55 -8.32 -2.55
CA ASN A 215 -8.20 -7.81 -1.23
C ASN A 215 -8.31 -8.88 -0.13
N VAL A 216 -9.30 -9.79 -0.21
CA VAL A 216 -9.42 -10.92 0.72
C VAL A 216 -8.20 -11.85 0.63
N LEU A 217 -7.73 -12.17 -0.59
CA LEU A 217 -6.53 -12.99 -0.78
C LEU A 217 -5.28 -12.34 -0.17
N VAL A 218 -5.10 -11.04 -0.40
CA VAL A 218 -3.98 -10.28 0.17
C VAL A 218 -4.09 -10.21 1.69
N GLY A 219 -5.28 -9.91 2.22
CA GLY A 219 -5.52 -9.81 3.65
C GLY A 219 -5.27 -11.13 4.38
N GLN A 220 -5.68 -12.26 3.79
CA GLN A 220 -5.39 -13.59 4.34
C GLN A 220 -3.88 -13.84 4.44
N ARG A 221 -3.11 -13.50 3.40
CA ARG A 221 -1.65 -13.69 3.37
C ARG A 221 -0.89 -12.70 4.25
N ALA A 222 -1.41 -11.49 4.42
CA ALA A 222 -0.89 -10.53 5.38
C ALA A 222 -1.13 -11.01 6.82
N TYR A 223 -2.30 -11.60 7.09
CA TYR A 223 -2.66 -12.08 8.41
C TYR A 223 -1.92 -13.35 8.82
N VAL A 224 -1.86 -14.34 7.93
CA VAL A 224 -1.07 -15.56 8.09
C VAL A 224 -0.24 -15.76 6.83
N ALA A 225 1.07 -15.59 6.96
CA ALA A 225 1.97 -15.70 5.82
C ALA A 225 1.88 -17.11 5.21
N ARG A 226 1.65 -17.18 3.89
CA ARG A 226 1.63 -18.45 3.16
C ARG A 226 3.03 -18.79 2.63
N LEU A 227 3.76 -17.76 2.18
CA LEU A 227 5.16 -17.86 1.80
C LEU A 227 6.01 -17.03 2.77
N ALA A 228 7.25 -17.45 2.99
CA ALA A 228 8.21 -16.68 3.79
C ALA A 228 8.45 -15.26 3.24
N SER A 229 8.22 -15.05 1.94
CA SER A 229 8.35 -13.75 1.28
C SER A 229 7.14 -12.82 1.45
N ASP A 230 6.04 -13.28 2.05
CA ASP A 230 4.79 -12.49 2.17
C ASP A 230 4.94 -11.33 3.15
N VAL A 231 5.81 -11.50 4.14
CA VAL A 231 5.98 -10.56 5.24
C VAL A 231 7.44 -10.52 5.69
N HIS A 232 7.82 -9.47 6.42
CA HIS A 232 9.13 -9.38 7.08
C HIS A 232 9.07 -8.51 8.34
N PRO A 233 9.42 -8.99 9.55
CA PRO A 233 9.86 -10.35 9.86
C PRO A 233 8.70 -11.33 10.16
N VAL A 234 7.52 -10.83 10.52
CA VAL A 234 6.41 -11.66 11.03
C VAL A 234 5.05 -11.27 10.44
N ASP A 235 4.10 -12.19 10.39
CA ASP A 235 2.74 -11.90 9.93
C ASP A 235 1.91 -11.13 10.97
N LEU A 236 0.75 -10.60 10.56
CA LEU A 236 -0.08 -9.80 11.47
C LEU A 236 -0.64 -10.64 12.63
N ARG A 237 -0.87 -11.94 12.44
CA ARG A 237 -1.29 -12.83 13.53
C ARG A 237 -0.22 -12.94 14.61
N THR A 238 1.05 -13.02 14.22
CA THR A 238 2.19 -13.05 15.15
C THR A 238 2.39 -11.69 15.78
N LEU A 239 2.34 -10.61 15.00
CA LEU A 239 2.43 -9.23 15.49
C LEU A 239 1.38 -8.92 16.56
N ALA A 240 0.15 -9.43 16.41
CA ALA A 240 -0.94 -9.24 17.36
C ALA A 240 -0.67 -9.83 18.76
N ARG A 241 0.27 -10.79 18.87
CA ARG A 241 0.60 -11.51 20.11
C ARG A 241 1.84 -10.98 20.83
N LEU A 242 2.59 -10.07 20.19
CA LEU A 242 3.68 -9.33 20.82
C LEU A 242 3.12 -8.29 21.78
#